data_AF-A0A963UB28-F1
#
_entry.id   AF-A0A963UB28-F1
#
_cell.length_a   1.000
_cell.length_b   1.000
_cell.length_c   1.000
_cell.angle_alpha   90.00
_cell.angle_beta   90.00
_cell.angle_gamma   90.00
#
_symmetry.space_group_name_H-M   'P 1'
#
loop_
_entity.id
_entity.type
_entity.pdbx_description
1 polymer ?
#
loop_
_entity_poly.entity_id
_entity_poly.type
_entity_poly.pdbx_seq_one_letter_code
_entity_poly.pdbx_strand_id
1 'polypeptide(L)'
;MRVFAQTPPQRPLRPNGEMARNFLDLSFRLETGEDLPVLTRFEGPVSVAMTGAVPPTAGADLGRLLTRLRSEADIDIFRTDGPAAITVEFLPRRVMQAQVPQAACFVEPGVSSWQEYRTLARSPETDWARLTRRDRVAVFIPNDTAPQEIRDCLHEEIAQALG
;
A
#
# COMPACT_ATOMS: atom_id res chain seq x y z
N MET A 1 1.68 1.61 25.79
CA MET A 1 0.91 1.66 24.53
C MET A 1 -0.37 0.86 24.75
N ARG A 2 -1.56 1.41 24.48
CA ARG A 2 -2.82 0.67 24.65
C ARG A 2 -3.05 -0.20 23.42
N VAL A 3 -3.35 -1.47 23.63
CA VAL A 3 -3.79 -2.39 22.58
C VAL A 3 -5.31 -2.46 22.67
N PHE A 4 -6.00 -2.02 21.62
CA PHE A 4 -7.45 -2.10 21.54
C PHE A 4 -7.86 -3.48 21.03
N ALA A 5 -8.99 -3.99 21.53
CA ALA A 5 -9.56 -5.24 21.06
C ALA A 5 -9.96 -5.13 19.58
N GLN A 6 -9.95 -6.25 18.87
CA GLN A 6 -10.42 -6.29 17.48
C GLN A 6 -11.92 -6.01 17.43
N THR A 7 -12.33 -5.06 16.59
CA THR A 7 -13.73 -4.81 16.29
C THR A 7 -14.19 -5.82 15.24
N PRO A 8 -15.27 -6.59 15.47
CA PRO A 8 -15.79 -7.49 14.45
C PRO A 8 -16.24 -6.72 13.21
N PRO A 9 -16.04 -7.25 11.99
CA PRO A 9 -16.45 -6.58 10.77
C PRO A 9 -17.97 -6.42 10.75
N GLN A 10 -18.43 -5.20 10.44
CA GLN A 10 -19.84 -4.92 10.24
C GLN A 10 -20.22 -5.23 8.80
N ARG A 11 -21.42 -5.79 8.61
CA ARG A 11 -21.93 -6.00 7.25
C ARG A 11 -22.14 -4.66 6.55
N PRO A 12 -21.82 -4.54 5.25
CA PRO A 12 -22.12 -3.33 4.48
C PRO A 12 -23.62 -3.01 4.57
N LEU A 13 -23.93 -1.77 4.97
CA LEU A 13 -25.31 -1.27 5.01
C LEU A 13 -25.71 -0.60 3.70
N ARG A 14 -24.76 -0.40 2.78
CA ARG A 14 -24.98 0.26 1.48
C ARG A 14 -25.47 -0.75 0.44
N PRO A 15 -26.37 -0.36 -0.48
CA PRO A 15 -26.76 -1.21 -1.61
C PRO A 15 -25.56 -1.53 -2.51
N ASN A 16 -25.52 -2.75 -3.06
CA ASN A 16 -24.46 -3.18 -3.98
C ASN A 16 -24.28 -2.23 -5.17
N GLY A 17 -25.38 -1.70 -5.71
CA GLY A 17 -25.30 -0.76 -6.83
C GLY A 17 -24.67 0.60 -6.47
N GLU A 18 -24.71 1.03 -5.21
CA GLU A 18 -24.02 2.24 -4.75
C GLU A 18 -22.54 1.95 -4.54
N MET A 19 -22.21 0.81 -3.95
CA MET A 19 -20.82 0.37 -3.79
C MET A 19 -20.11 0.20 -5.14
N ALA A 20 -20.80 -0.41 -6.12
CA ALA A 20 -20.26 -0.57 -7.47
C ALA A 20 -19.99 0.77 -8.17
N ARG A 21 -20.86 1.77 -8.00
CA ARG A 21 -20.64 3.12 -8.53
C ARG A 21 -19.42 3.78 -7.90
N ASN A 22 -19.33 3.77 -6.56
CA ASN A 22 -18.17 4.31 -5.85
C ASN A 22 -16.87 3.62 -6.29
N PHE A 23 -16.90 2.30 -6.51
CA PHE A 23 -15.73 1.58 -7.01
C PHE A 23 -15.29 2.09 -8.40
N LEU A 24 -16.23 2.24 -9.33
CA LEU A 24 -15.92 2.77 -10.66
C LEU A 24 -15.42 4.21 -10.62
N ASP A 25 -16.02 5.05 -9.77
CA ASP A 25 -15.66 6.47 -9.65
C ASP A 25 -14.28 6.67 -9.00
N LEU A 26 -13.90 5.80 -8.05
CA LEU A 26 -12.68 5.94 -7.26
C LEU A 26 -11.48 5.14 -7.82
N SER A 27 -11.70 4.02 -8.52
CA SER A 27 -10.61 3.15 -8.97
C SER A 27 -10.12 3.44 -10.39
N PHE A 28 -10.82 4.28 -11.16
CA PHE A 28 -10.50 4.57 -12.57
C PHE A 28 -10.02 6.00 -12.81
N ARG A 29 -9.63 6.73 -11.76
CA ARG A 29 -9.06 8.07 -11.87
C ARG A 29 -8.06 8.31 -10.75
N LEU A 30 -6.88 8.80 -11.09
CA LEU A 30 -5.86 9.21 -10.13
C LEU A 30 -6.28 10.48 -9.39
N GLU A 31 -5.70 10.71 -8.22
CA GLU A 31 -5.91 11.94 -7.45
C GLU A 31 -5.47 13.21 -8.22
N THR A 32 -4.55 13.06 -9.17
CA THR A 32 -4.14 14.11 -10.11
C THR A 32 -5.22 14.47 -11.13
N GLY A 33 -6.28 13.66 -11.23
CA GLY A 33 -7.38 13.80 -12.19
C GLY A 33 -7.22 13.00 -13.47
N GLU A 34 -6.10 12.30 -13.66
CA GLU A 34 -5.84 11.48 -14.85
C GLU A 34 -6.68 10.19 -14.83
N ASP A 35 -7.37 9.90 -15.92
CA ASP A 35 -8.21 8.71 -16.05
C ASP A 35 -7.34 7.45 -16.25
N LEU A 36 -7.71 6.38 -15.56
CA LEU A 36 -7.11 5.05 -15.72
C LEU A 36 -8.01 4.23 -16.66
N PRO A 37 -7.51 3.73 -17.81
CA PRO A 37 -8.34 3.04 -18.78
C PRO A 37 -8.75 1.63 -18.34
N VAL A 38 -8.05 1.07 -17.35
CA VAL A 38 -8.25 -0.28 -16.83
C VAL A 38 -8.02 -0.30 -15.32
N LEU A 39 -8.74 -1.19 -14.63
CA LEU A 39 -8.41 -1.51 -13.24
C LEU A 39 -7.12 -2.33 -13.24
N THR A 40 -6.10 -1.85 -12.54
CA THR A 40 -4.85 -2.57 -12.36
C THR A 40 -4.83 -3.20 -10.97
N ARG A 41 -4.43 -4.47 -10.91
CA ARG A 41 -4.31 -5.24 -9.66
C ARG A 41 -3.28 -6.35 -9.83
N PHE A 42 -2.94 -7.02 -8.74
CA PHE A 42 -2.22 -8.28 -8.79
C PHE A 42 -3.17 -9.41 -9.25
N GLU A 43 -2.70 -10.27 -10.15
CA GLU A 43 -3.51 -11.39 -10.69
C GLU A 43 -3.32 -12.71 -9.94
N GLY A 44 -2.33 -12.79 -9.06
CA GLY A 44 -2.00 -13.97 -8.27
C GLY A 44 -1.76 -13.65 -6.79
N PRO A 45 -1.22 -14.61 -6.03
CA PRO A 45 -0.89 -14.41 -4.62
C PRO A 45 0.05 -13.22 -4.41
N VAL A 46 -0.26 -12.37 -3.45
CA VAL A 46 0.48 -11.13 -3.17
C VAL A 46 1.46 -11.38 -2.02
N SER A 47 2.74 -11.33 -2.33
CA SER A 47 3.79 -11.38 -1.30
C SER A 47 4.11 -9.98 -0.78
N VAL A 48 4.34 -9.86 0.52
CA VAL A 48 4.71 -8.61 1.19
C VAL A 48 6.01 -8.79 1.98
N ALA A 49 7.00 -7.94 1.73
CA ALA A 49 8.24 -7.87 2.50
C ALA A 49 8.33 -6.53 3.26
N MET A 50 9.10 -6.51 4.35
CA MET A 50 9.48 -5.28 5.04
C MET A 50 11.00 -5.13 4.99
N THR A 51 11.47 -3.93 4.65
CA THR A 51 12.90 -3.63 4.51
C THR A 51 13.26 -2.30 5.21
N GLY A 52 14.56 -2.00 5.28
CA GLY A 52 15.06 -0.80 5.92
C GLY A 52 15.07 -0.90 7.45
N ALA A 53 14.93 0.24 8.12
CA ALA A 53 14.96 0.32 9.58
C ALA A 53 13.54 0.11 10.14
N VAL A 54 13.09 -1.16 10.12
CA VAL A 54 11.74 -1.59 10.49
C VAL A 54 11.44 -1.26 11.97
N PRO A 55 10.40 -0.45 12.26
CA PRO A 55 9.99 -0.15 13.63
C PRO A 55 9.51 -1.40 14.39
N PRO A 56 9.71 -1.49 15.72
CA PRO A 56 9.37 -2.69 16.49
C PRO A 56 7.90 -3.13 16.41
N THR A 57 6.96 -2.20 16.19
CA THR A 57 5.53 -2.51 16.12
C THR A 57 5.07 -2.94 14.72
N ALA A 58 5.81 -2.55 13.68
CA ALA A 58 5.38 -2.67 12.28
C ALA A 58 5.07 -4.12 11.88
N GLY A 59 5.86 -5.10 12.33
CA GLY A 59 5.61 -6.50 12.02
C GLY A 59 4.31 -7.04 12.61
N ALA A 60 3.94 -6.61 13.82
CA ALA A 60 2.69 -7.01 14.46
C ALA A 60 1.48 -6.28 13.83
N ASP A 61 1.65 -5.01 13.46
CA ASP A 61 0.64 -4.23 12.74
C ASP A 61 0.37 -4.82 11.35
N LEU A 62 1.42 -5.07 10.56
CA LEU A 62 1.31 -5.72 9.24
C LEU A 62 0.67 -7.10 9.35
N GLY A 63 1.12 -7.95 10.29
CA GLY A 63 0.54 -9.29 10.47
C GLY A 63 -0.97 -9.28 10.76
N ARG A 64 -1.45 -8.28 11.52
CA ARG A 64 -2.89 -8.07 11.75
C ARG A 64 -3.59 -7.65 10.46
N LEU A 65 -3.05 -6.68 9.72
CA LEU A 65 -3.61 -6.23 8.45
C LEU A 65 -3.74 -7.39 7.46
N LEU A 66 -2.67 -8.17 7.23
CA LEU A 66 -2.68 -9.30 6.30
C LEU A 66 -3.67 -10.39 6.72
N THR A 67 -3.85 -10.60 8.02
CA THR A 67 -4.86 -11.54 8.53
C THR A 67 -6.27 -11.06 8.21
N ARG A 68 -6.55 -9.77 8.40
CA ARG A 68 -7.87 -9.18 8.08
C ARG A 68 -8.14 -9.22 6.58
N LEU A 69 -7.19 -8.85 5.73
CA LEU A 69 -7.35 -8.90 4.27
C LEU A 69 -7.69 -10.31 3.78
N ARG A 70 -7.07 -11.34 4.35
CA ARG A 70 -7.41 -12.74 4.07
C ARG A 70 -8.80 -13.11 4.59
N SER A 71 -9.12 -12.82 5.85
CA SER A 71 -10.35 -13.31 6.48
C SER A 71 -11.62 -12.52 6.14
N GLU A 72 -11.47 -11.24 5.81
CA GLU A 72 -12.59 -10.32 5.57
C GLU A 72 -12.82 -10.05 4.08
N ALA A 73 -11.78 -10.17 3.24
CA ALA A 73 -11.84 -9.83 1.81
C ALA A 73 -11.36 -10.94 0.87
N ASP A 74 -10.95 -12.11 1.39
CA ASP A 74 -10.48 -13.26 0.59
C ASP A 74 -9.30 -12.93 -0.34
N ILE A 75 -8.44 -11.98 0.08
CA ILE A 75 -7.24 -11.61 -0.67
C ILE A 75 -6.12 -12.58 -0.30
N ASP A 76 -5.58 -13.33 -1.26
CA ASP A 76 -4.41 -14.20 -1.07
C ASP A 76 -3.14 -13.35 -0.90
N ILE A 77 -2.86 -12.94 0.34
CA ILE A 77 -1.73 -12.09 0.70
C ILE A 77 -0.93 -12.68 1.87
N PHE A 78 0.38 -12.71 1.74
CA PHE A 78 1.27 -13.32 2.74
C PHE A 78 2.59 -12.57 2.89
N ARG A 79 3.22 -12.73 4.05
CA ARG A 79 4.53 -12.14 4.33
C ARG A 79 5.65 -13.06 3.84
N THR A 80 6.72 -12.46 3.32
CA THR A 80 7.98 -13.13 2.95
C THR A 80 9.17 -12.34 3.49
N ASP A 81 10.32 -13.01 3.61
CA ASP A 81 11.61 -12.38 3.97
C ASP A 81 12.51 -12.14 2.75
N GLY A 82 12.09 -12.60 1.56
CA GLY A 82 12.78 -12.39 0.28
C GLY A 82 12.14 -11.30 -0.58
N PRO A 83 12.49 -11.22 -1.88
CA PRO A 83 11.81 -10.35 -2.83
C PRO A 83 10.29 -10.57 -2.82
N ALA A 84 9.54 -9.48 -2.94
CA ALA A 84 8.10 -9.47 -2.79
C ALA A 84 7.42 -8.61 -3.84
N ALA A 85 6.13 -8.90 -4.10
CA ALA A 85 5.27 -8.10 -4.97
C ALA A 85 5.00 -6.72 -4.38
N ILE A 86 4.83 -6.63 -3.05
CA ILE A 86 4.78 -5.37 -2.30
C ILE A 86 5.98 -5.32 -1.35
N THR A 87 6.81 -4.29 -1.46
CA THR A 87 7.91 -4.05 -0.52
C THR A 87 7.61 -2.82 0.33
N VAL A 88 7.42 -3.00 1.64
CA VAL A 88 7.27 -1.90 2.60
C VAL A 88 8.65 -1.51 3.12
N GLU A 89 9.18 -0.38 2.67
CA GLU A 89 10.50 0.10 3.08
C GLU A 89 10.39 1.23 4.11
N PHE A 90 11.08 1.04 5.23
CA PHE A 90 11.09 1.98 6.34
C PHE A 90 12.34 2.87 6.33
N LEU A 91 12.13 4.19 6.24
CA LEU A 91 13.17 5.20 6.04
C LEU A 91 12.98 6.38 7.01
N PRO A 92 14.01 7.21 7.30
CA PRO A 92 13.78 8.45 8.04
C PRO A 92 12.89 9.42 7.26
N ARG A 93 11.91 10.07 7.92
CA ARG A 93 10.98 11.02 7.29
C ARG A 93 11.69 12.08 6.44
N ARG A 94 12.81 12.61 6.94
CA ARG A 94 13.62 13.62 6.24
C ARG A 94 14.16 13.15 4.88
N VAL A 95 14.41 11.85 4.71
CA VAL A 95 14.90 11.27 3.45
C VAL A 95 13.77 11.27 2.43
N MET A 96 12.56 10.89 2.86
CA MET A 96 11.37 10.90 2.02
C MET A 96 10.97 12.33 1.62
N GLN A 97 10.85 13.23 2.60
CA GLN A 97 10.43 14.61 2.38
C GLN A 97 11.38 15.43 1.50
N ALA A 98 12.64 15.00 1.35
CA ALA A 98 13.55 15.62 0.39
C ALA A 98 13.10 15.41 -1.08
N GLN A 99 12.33 14.36 -1.36
CA GLN A 99 11.84 14.02 -2.69
C GLN A 99 10.33 14.24 -2.84
N VAL A 100 9.55 13.93 -1.80
CA VAL A 100 8.08 14.05 -1.74
C VAL A 100 7.68 14.87 -0.50
N PRO A 101 7.80 16.22 -0.54
CA PRO A 101 7.75 17.06 0.67
C PRO A 101 6.44 16.98 1.46
N GLN A 102 5.33 16.70 0.79
CA GLN A 102 3.99 16.69 1.38
C GLN A 102 3.51 15.30 1.80
N ALA A 103 4.24 14.23 1.45
CA ALA A 103 3.82 12.87 1.72
C ALA A 103 4.20 12.46 3.15
N ALA A 104 3.23 11.93 3.90
CA ALA A 104 3.49 11.25 5.17
C ALA A 104 4.08 9.87 4.91
N CYS A 105 3.40 9.10 4.07
CA CYS A 105 3.82 7.87 3.41
C CYS A 105 3.38 7.96 1.95
N PHE A 106 3.87 7.05 1.11
CA PHE A 106 3.40 6.96 -0.27
C PHE A 106 3.72 5.58 -0.87
N VAL A 107 3.00 5.27 -1.95
CA VAL A 107 3.15 4.06 -2.75
C VAL A 107 3.60 4.38 -4.17
N GLU A 108 4.48 3.54 -4.73
CA GLU A 108 5.04 3.71 -6.08
C GLU A 108 5.07 2.38 -6.83
N PRO A 109 4.59 2.30 -8.08
CA PRO A 109 4.60 1.07 -8.84
C PRO A 109 5.95 0.88 -9.54
N GLY A 110 6.19 -0.35 -10.01
CA GLY A 110 7.34 -0.64 -10.87
C GLY A 110 8.69 -0.57 -10.15
N VAL A 111 8.71 -0.42 -8.82
CA VAL A 111 9.91 -0.39 -7.97
C VAL A 111 9.76 -1.31 -6.77
N SER A 112 10.90 -1.71 -6.19
CA SER A 112 10.95 -2.54 -4.98
C SER A 112 11.83 -1.93 -3.88
N SER A 113 12.39 -0.74 -4.10
CA SER A 113 13.19 -0.04 -3.08
C SER A 113 13.28 1.47 -3.30
N TRP A 114 13.72 2.19 -2.28
CA TRP A 114 13.99 3.63 -2.29
C TRP A 114 15.09 3.99 -3.29
N GLN A 115 16.11 3.13 -3.40
CA GLN A 115 17.18 3.32 -4.37
C GLN A 115 16.63 3.25 -5.80
N GLU A 116 15.82 2.24 -6.10
CA GLU A 116 15.18 2.11 -7.41
C GLU A 116 14.23 3.28 -7.70
N TYR A 117 13.40 3.67 -6.72
CA TYR A 117 12.54 4.86 -6.82
C TYR A 117 13.34 6.09 -7.21
N ARG A 118 14.47 6.37 -6.55
CA ARG A 118 15.30 7.54 -6.89
C ARG A 118 15.92 7.46 -8.28
N THR A 119 16.25 6.27 -8.76
CA THR A 119 16.84 6.07 -10.09
C THR A 119 15.78 6.14 -11.19
N LEU A 120 14.58 5.63 -10.93
CA LEU A 120 13.48 5.50 -11.89
C LEU A 120 12.40 6.58 -11.71
N ALA A 121 12.63 7.56 -10.83
CA ALA A 121 11.67 8.64 -10.62
C ALA A 121 11.32 9.31 -11.95
N ARG A 122 10.01 9.39 -12.24
CA ARG A 122 9.46 9.95 -13.51
C ARG A 122 9.73 9.11 -14.75
N SER A 123 10.08 7.84 -14.58
CA SER A 123 10.15 6.87 -15.68
C SER A 123 8.75 6.34 -16.02
N PRO A 124 8.53 5.84 -17.24
CA PRO A 124 7.33 5.09 -17.62
C PRO A 124 6.94 3.94 -16.67
N GLU A 125 7.93 3.32 -16.04
CA GLU A 125 7.77 2.16 -15.18
C GLU A 125 7.10 2.53 -13.84
N THR A 126 7.24 3.78 -13.41
CA THR A 126 6.61 4.33 -12.19
C THR A 126 5.29 5.04 -12.48
N ASP A 127 4.82 5.02 -13.74
CA ASP A 127 3.60 5.72 -14.14
C ASP A 127 2.36 4.85 -13.93
N TRP A 128 1.55 5.19 -12.93
CA TRP A 128 0.29 4.49 -12.63
C TRP A 128 -0.67 4.42 -13.82
N ALA A 129 -0.74 5.45 -14.67
CA ALA A 129 -1.67 5.50 -15.79
C ALA A 129 -1.27 4.55 -16.94
N ARG A 130 -0.02 4.07 -16.92
CA ARG A 130 0.52 3.16 -17.94
C ARG A 130 0.47 1.68 -17.53
N LEU A 131 0.12 1.40 -16.29
CA LEU A 131 -0.01 0.03 -15.81
C LEU A 131 -1.22 -0.64 -16.46
N THR A 132 -1.07 -1.92 -16.80
CA THR A 132 -2.18 -2.81 -17.20
C THR A 132 -2.43 -3.91 -16.17
N ARG A 133 -1.43 -4.21 -15.34
CA ARG A 133 -1.46 -5.09 -14.19
C ARG A 133 -0.41 -4.61 -13.17
N ARG A 134 -0.49 -5.12 -11.93
CA ARG A 134 0.51 -4.83 -10.90
C ARG A 134 1.40 -6.04 -10.69
N ASP A 135 2.69 -5.85 -10.88
CA ASP A 135 3.71 -6.90 -10.70
C ASP A 135 4.57 -6.63 -9.48
N ARG A 136 5.04 -5.37 -9.32
CA ARG A 136 5.82 -4.93 -8.16
C ARG A 136 5.47 -3.50 -7.77
N VAL A 137 5.37 -3.27 -6.47
CA VAL A 137 5.03 -1.98 -5.87
C VAL A 137 5.88 -1.79 -4.61
N ALA A 138 6.35 -0.57 -4.37
CA ALA A 138 6.99 -0.19 -3.11
C ALA A 138 6.07 0.73 -2.31
N VAL A 139 6.06 0.53 -1.00
CA VAL A 139 5.38 1.38 -0.01
C VAL A 139 6.46 1.98 0.89
N PHE A 140 6.48 3.29 1.03
CA PHE A 140 7.49 3.99 1.81
C PHE A 140 6.85 4.60 3.06
N ILE A 141 7.36 4.21 4.23
CA ILE A 141 6.84 4.66 5.52
C ILE A 141 7.97 5.23 6.39
N PRO A 142 7.77 6.39 7.04
CA PRO A 142 8.72 6.90 7.99
C PRO A 142 8.95 5.95 9.17
N ASN A 143 10.21 5.73 9.53
CA ASN A 143 10.59 4.90 10.68
C ASN A 143 10.65 5.67 12.00
N ASP A 144 10.59 7.01 11.93
CA ASP A 144 10.77 7.96 13.02
C ASP A 144 9.46 8.70 13.37
N THR A 145 8.31 8.06 13.12
CA THR A 145 7.00 8.57 13.50
C THR A 145 6.28 7.71 14.55
N ALA A 146 5.13 8.20 15.02
CA ALA A 146 4.30 7.53 16.00
C ALA A 146 3.81 6.17 15.47
N PRO A 147 3.76 5.13 16.33
CA PRO A 147 3.26 3.80 15.94
C PRO A 147 1.85 3.78 15.35
N GLN A 148 1.00 4.74 15.73
CA GLN A 148 -0.32 4.89 15.12
C GLN A 148 -0.22 5.34 13.65
N GLU A 149 0.65 6.32 13.35
CA GLU A 149 0.84 6.80 11.97
C GLU A 149 1.45 5.71 11.09
N ILE A 150 2.40 4.91 11.61
CA ILE A 150 2.92 3.73 10.90
C ILE A 150 1.78 2.75 10.56
N ARG A 151 0.85 2.52 11.48
CA ARG A 151 -0.30 1.64 11.23
C ARG A 151 -1.23 2.21 10.17
N ASP A 152 -1.53 3.51 10.25
CA ASP A 152 -2.42 4.16 9.29
C ASP A 152 -1.79 4.09 7.88
N CYS A 153 -0.51 4.39 7.75
CA CYS A 153 0.26 4.22 6.51
C CYS A 153 0.28 2.79 5.98
N LEU A 154 0.47 1.78 6.86
CA LEU A 154 0.40 0.38 6.43
C LEU A 154 -0.97 0.04 5.84
N HIS A 155 -2.05 0.56 6.42
CA HIS A 155 -3.40 0.30 5.93
C HIS A 155 -3.70 1.02 4.61
N GLU A 156 -3.38 2.31 4.54
CA GLU A 156 -3.64 3.17 3.39
C GLU A 156 -2.83 2.72 2.16
N GLU A 157 -1.52 2.63 2.31
CA GLU A 157 -0.62 2.40 1.18
C GLU A 157 -0.67 0.96 0.66
N ILE A 158 -0.94 -0.03 1.53
CA ILE A 158 -1.14 -1.41 1.06
C ILE A 158 -2.49 -1.54 0.36
N ALA A 159 -3.54 -0.87 0.82
CA ALA A 159 -4.81 -0.85 0.10
C ALA A 159 -4.62 -0.21 -1.29
N GLN A 160 -3.95 0.94 -1.36
CA GLN A 160 -3.63 1.56 -2.63
C GLN A 160 -2.71 0.70 -3.49
N ALA A 161 -1.76 -0.06 -2.93
CA ALA A 161 -0.89 -0.97 -3.67
C ALA A 161 -1.63 -2.17 -4.28
N LEU A 162 -2.70 -2.66 -3.64
CA LEU A 162 -3.49 -3.80 -4.10
C LEU A 162 -4.37 -3.47 -5.32
N GLY A 163 -4.95 -2.26 -5.31
CA GLY A 163 -5.83 -1.74 -6.37
C GLY A 163 -7.29 -1.62 -5.96
#